data_AF-A0A920UVM1-F1
#
_entry.id   AF-A0A920UVM1-F1
#
_cell.length_a   1.000
_cell.length_b   1.000
_cell.length_c   1.000
_cell.angle_alpha   90.00
_cell.angle_beta   90.00
_cell.angle_gamma   90.00
#
_symmetry.space_group_name_H-M   'P 1'
#
loop_
_entity.id
_entity.type
_entity.pdbx_description
1 polymer ?
#
loop_
_entity_poly.entity_id
_entity_poly.type
_entity_poly.pdbx_seq_one_letter_code
_entity_poly.pdbx_strand_id
1 'polypeptide(L)'
;MYLPLRANAACAEKLEEKLAEVQVNAPSIAVVQNVNAQIEEDPAEIKKNLVKQLCSPVLWLDCVQLIHKSGVNKVVECGPGKVLSGLIRRIESEIQCFGSDGNAILDSAIAEISG
;
A
#
# COMPACT_ATOMS: atom_id res chain seq x y z
N MET A 1 29.76 -10.67 1.67
CA MET A 1 28.34 -10.82 2.03
C MET A 1 27.66 -9.44 1.97
N TYR A 2 27.26 -8.92 0.80
CA TYR A 2 26.52 -7.64 0.65
C TYR A 2 25.97 -7.45 -0.81
N LEU A 3 25.50 -8.51 -1.45
CA LEU A 3 24.98 -8.45 -2.84
C LEU A 3 23.57 -7.84 -2.99
N PRO A 4 22.57 -8.15 -2.12
CA PRO A 4 21.18 -7.72 -2.37
C PRO A 4 20.98 -6.20 -2.19
N LEU A 5 21.64 -5.57 -1.22
CA LEU A 5 21.55 -4.10 -1.04
C LEU A 5 22.19 -3.33 -2.21
N ARG A 6 23.25 -3.87 -2.84
CA ARG A 6 23.86 -3.26 -4.03
C ARG A 6 22.99 -3.38 -5.28
N ALA A 7 22.33 -4.51 -5.47
CA ALA A 7 21.36 -4.67 -6.56
C ALA A 7 20.17 -3.71 -6.39
N ASN A 8 19.69 -3.53 -5.16
CA ASN A 8 18.59 -2.61 -4.87
C ASN A 8 18.96 -1.14 -5.10
N ALA A 9 20.20 -0.74 -4.82
CA ALA A 9 20.67 0.62 -5.10
C ALA A 9 20.66 0.94 -6.60
N ALA A 10 21.19 0.05 -7.44
CA ALA A 10 21.16 0.24 -8.89
C ALA A 10 19.73 0.20 -9.47
N CYS A 11 18.83 -0.60 -8.87
CA CYS A 11 17.41 -0.56 -9.22
C CYS A 11 16.73 0.75 -8.78
N ALA A 12 17.13 1.31 -7.64
CA ALA A 12 16.60 2.58 -7.15
C ALA A 12 16.97 3.75 -8.06
N GLU A 13 18.22 3.83 -8.52
CA GLU A 13 18.67 4.83 -9.51
C GLU A 13 17.85 4.74 -10.80
N LYS A 14 17.68 3.53 -11.34
CA LYS A 14 16.86 3.30 -12.55
C LYS A 14 15.39 3.66 -12.36
N LEU A 15 14.83 3.37 -11.18
CA LEU A 15 13.45 3.73 -10.85
C LEU A 15 13.32 5.25 -10.74
N GLU A 16 14.28 5.94 -10.13
CA GLU A 16 14.31 7.40 -10.01
C GLU A 16 14.33 8.08 -11.37
N GLU A 17 15.24 7.64 -12.27
CA GLU A 17 15.29 8.12 -13.66
C GLU A 17 13.93 7.97 -14.37
N LYS A 18 13.27 6.83 -14.20
CA LYS A 18 11.96 6.58 -14.81
C LYS A 18 10.82 7.34 -14.14
N LEU A 19 10.84 7.52 -12.83
CA LEU A 19 9.84 8.33 -12.13
C LEU A 19 9.98 9.83 -12.44
N ALA A 20 11.17 10.30 -12.83
CA ALA A 20 11.36 11.67 -13.31
C ALA A 20 10.56 11.95 -14.60
N GLU A 21 10.39 10.94 -15.46
CA GLU A 21 9.62 11.00 -16.72
C GLU A 21 8.09 10.88 -16.50
N VAL A 22 7.65 10.38 -15.34
CA VAL A 22 6.23 10.12 -15.04
C VAL A 22 5.57 11.31 -14.34
N GLN A 23 4.45 11.80 -14.83
CA GLN A 23 3.63 12.75 -14.08
C GLN A 23 2.88 12.02 -12.96
N VAL A 24 3.14 12.42 -11.70
CA VAL A 24 2.38 11.98 -10.52
C VAL A 24 1.55 13.16 -10.07
N ASN A 25 0.25 12.95 -9.91
CA ASN A 25 -0.69 13.98 -9.45
C ASN A 25 -1.02 13.74 -7.97
N ALA A 26 -1.50 14.78 -7.28
CA ALA A 26 -1.99 14.64 -5.92
C ALA A 26 -3.13 13.60 -5.92
N PRO A 27 -3.07 12.60 -5.02
CA PRO A 27 -4.05 11.54 -5.05
C PRO A 27 -5.38 12.05 -4.48
N SER A 28 -6.50 11.65 -5.10
CA SER A 28 -7.84 11.97 -4.57
C SER A 28 -8.15 11.25 -3.26
N ILE A 29 -7.41 10.18 -2.96
CA ILE A 29 -7.46 9.41 -1.72
C ILE A 29 -6.02 9.28 -1.25
N ALA A 30 -5.72 9.82 -0.08
CA ALA A 30 -4.37 9.83 0.46
C ALA A 30 -3.80 8.42 0.61
N VAL A 31 -2.47 8.28 0.45
CA VAL A 31 -1.81 6.97 0.37
C VAL A 31 -0.96 6.75 1.60
N VAL A 32 -1.15 5.62 2.30
CA VAL A 32 -0.22 5.20 3.35
C VAL A 32 0.99 4.53 2.69
N GLN A 33 2.18 5.14 2.80
CA GLN A 33 3.38 4.63 2.13
C GLN A 33 4.20 3.68 3.00
N ASN A 34 4.58 2.54 2.42
CA ASN A 34 5.26 1.43 3.09
C ASN A 34 6.60 1.79 3.76
N VAL A 35 7.28 2.85 3.31
CA VAL A 35 8.65 3.17 3.72
C VAL A 35 8.72 3.87 5.08
N ASN A 36 7.62 4.52 5.48
CA ASN A 36 7.52 5.32 6.70
C ASN A 36 6.21 5.10 7.46
N ALA A 37 5.26 4.33 6.89
CA ALA A 37 3.91 4.16 7.41
C ALA A 37 3.25 5.50 7.74
N GLN A 38 3.31 6.45 6.81
CA GLN A 38 2.65 7.76 6.91
C GLN A 38 1.66 7.95 5.77
N ILE A 39 0.63 8.76 6.02
CA ILE A 39 -0.29 9.25 4.97
C ILE A 39 0.44 10.34 4.19
N GLU A 40 0.54 10.16 2.88
CA GLU A 40 1.16 11.13 1.97
C GLU A 40 0.17 11.58 0.90
N GLU A 41 0.21 12.87 0.61
CA GLU A 41 -0.62 13.56 -0.39
C GLU A 41 0.23 14.38 -1.38
N ASP A 42 1.48 14.71 -1.03
CA ASP A 42 2.39 15.43 -1.92
C ASP A 42 2.99 14.49 -2.98
N PRO A 43 2.72 14.72 -4.28
CA PRO A 43 3.30 13.93 -5.37
C PRO A 43 4.83 13.83 -5.35
N ALA A 44 5.51 14.88 -4.90
CA ALA A 44 6.97 14.92 -4.84
C ALA A 44 7.50 13.96 -3.77
N GLU A 45 6.91 13.98 -2.57
CA GLU A 45 7.28 13.05 -1.50
C GLU A 45 6.83 11.61 -1.84
N ILE A 46 5.68 11.42 -2.51
CA ILE A 46 5.26 10.10 -3.02
C ILE A 46 6.35 9.49 -3.91
N LYS A 47 6.85 10.23 -4.90
CA LYS A 47 7.91 9.77 -5.80
C LYS A 47 9.18 9.41 -5.05
N LYS A 48 9.64 10.27 -4.16
CA LYS A 48 10.84 10.06 -3.36
C LYS A 48 10.72 8.81 -2.48
N ASN A 49 9.55 8.59 -1.88
CA ASN A 49 9.27 7.43 -1.05
C ASN A 49 9.19 6.13 -1.87
N LEU A 50 8.69 6.18 -3.12
CA LEU A 50 8.73 5.02 -4.04
C LEU A 50 10.17 4.58 -4.36
N VAL A 51 11.08 5.53 -4.61
CA VAL A 51 12.51 5.21 -4.82
C VAL A 51 13.12 4.62 -3.55
N LYS A 52 12.90 5.28 -2.41
CA LYS A 52 13.42 4.83 -1.11
C LYS A 52 12.93 3.43 -0.72
N GLN A 53 11.71 3.05 -1.13
CA GLN A 53 11.12 1.75 -0.81
C GLN A 53 11.95 0.57 -1.32
N LEU A 54 12.63 0.69 -2.47
CA LEU A 54 13.43 -0.40 -3.03
C LEU A 54 14.58 -0.84 -2.12
N CYS A 55 15.06 0.05 -1.26
CA CYS A 55 16.15 -0.21 -0.31
C CYS A 55 15.67 -0.26 1.15
N SER A 56 14.36 -0.23 1.39
CA SER A 56 13.77 -0.13 2.72
C SER A 56 12.86 -1.32 3.01
N PRO A 57 12.70 -1.72 4.28
CA PRO A 57 11.68 -2.69 4.65
C PRO A 57 10.27 -2.17 4.31
N VAL A 58 9.31 -3.09 4.18
CA VAL A 58 7.88 -2.76 4.10
C VAL A 58 7.34 -2.71 5.52
N LEU A 59 6.97 -1.52 5.99
CA LEU A 59 6.41 -1.31 7.34
C LEU A 59 4.91 -1.67 7.39
N TRP A 60 4.56 -2.87 6.91
CA TRP A 60 3.17 -3.28 6.70
C TRP A 60 2.34 -3.31 8.00
N LEU A 61 2.95 -3.78 9.10
CA LEU A 61 2.34 -3.78 10.42
C LEU A 61 1.88 -2.36 10.81
N ASP A 62 2.81 -1.41 10.73
CA ASP A 62 2.58 -0.02 11.09
C ASP A 62 1.54 0.64 10.15
N CYS A 63 1.57 0.32 8.85
CA CYS A 63 0.58 0.80 7.89
C CYS A 63 -0.85 0.37 8.28
N VAL A 64 -1.05 -0.92 8.60
CA VAL A 64 -2.38 -1.43 8.98
C VAL A 64 -2.86 -0.80 10.29
N GLN A 65 -1.97 -0.64 11.27
CA GLN A 65 -2.29 0.03 12.53
C GLN A 65 -2.66 1.50 12.32
N LEU A 66 -1.96 2.23 11.44
CA LEU A 66 -2.29 3.61 11.12
C LEU A 66 -3.66 3.71 10.42
N ILE A 67 -3.94 2.81 9.48
CA ILE A 67 -5.24 2.74 8.79
C ILE A 67 -6.36 2.56 9.81
N HIS A 68 -6.20 1.62 10.75
CA HIS A 68 -7.20 1.37 11.79
C HIS A 68 -7.38 2.58 12.71
N LYS A 69 -6.27 3.15 13.20
CA LYS A 69 -6.27 4.34 14.06
C LYS A 69 -6.89 5.56 13.38
N SER A 70 -6.89 5.60 12.05
CA SER A 70 -7.54 6.65 11.25
C SER A 70 -9.06 6.43 11.12
N GLY A 71 -9.62 5.42 11.80
CA GLY A 71 -11.05 5.13 11.87
C GLY A 71 -11.55 4.14 10.83
N VAL A 72 -10.66 3.53 10.04
CA VAL A 72 -11.05 2.54 9.02
C VAL A 72 -11.28 1.18 9.69
N ASN A 73 -12.49 0.63 9.48
CA ASN A 73 -12.91 -0.67 10.00
C ASN A 73 -13.34 -1.66 8.90
N LYS A 74 -13.45 -1.21 7.65
CA LYS A 74 -13.74 -2.03 6.47
C LYS A 74 -12.64 -1.81 5.44
N VAL A 75 -12.07 -2.89 4.91
CA VAL A 75 -10.99 -2.86 3.90
C VAL A 75 -11.31 -3.80 2.75
N VAL A 76 -11.03 -3.38 1.52
CA VAL A 76 -11.10 -4.22 0.33
C VAL A 76 -9.70 -4.53 -0.17
N GLU A 77 -9.37 -5.82 -0.31
CA GLU A 77 -8.17 -6.28 -1.01
C GLU A 77 -8.43 -6.25 -2.52
N CYS A 78 -7.82 -5.29 -3.19
CA CYS A 78 -7.93 -5.11 -4.63
C CYS A 78 -6.96 -6.02 -5.37
N GLY A 79 -7.47 -7.09 -5.98
CA GLY A 79 -6.69 -8.06 -6.75
C GLY A 79 -7.02 -9.50 -6.40
N PRO A 80 -6.33 -10.48 -7.03
CA PRO A 80 -6.61 -11.88 -6.82
C PRO A 80 -6.13 -12.39 -5.46
N GLY A 81 -6.87 -13.35 -4.90
CA GLY A 81 -6.52 -13.98 -3.64
C GLY A 81 -7.02 -13.25 -2.40
N LYS A 82 -6.33 -13.48 -1.27
CA LYS A 82 -6.77 -13.09 0.08
C LYS A 82 -5.61 -12.96 1.07
N VAL A 83 -4.42 -12.65 0.56
CA VAL A 83 -3.20 -12.64 1.36
C VAL A 83 -3.20 -11.42 2.27
N LEU A 84 -3.47 -10.22 1.73
CA LEU A 84 -3.49 -9.00 2.53
C LEU A 84 -4.62 -9.02 3.56
N SER A 85 -5.80 -9.52 3.19
CA SER A 85 -6.92 -9.75 4.10
C SER A 85 -6.53 -10.67 5.25
N GLY A 86 -5.80 -11.76 4.96
CA GLY A 86 -5.29 -12.66 5.98
C GLY A 86 -4.25 -12.03 6.90
N LEU A 87 -3.38 -11.16 6.37
CA LEU A 87 -2.40 -10.41 7.16
C LEU A 87 -3.07 -9.35 8.04
N ILE A 88 -4.02 -8.59 7.49
CA ILE A 88 -4.76 -7.55 8.22
C ILE A 88 -5.48 -8.17 9.42
N ARG A 89 -6.21 -9.28 9.25
CA ARG A 89 -6.93 -9.95 10.35
C ARG A 89 -6.02 -10.46 11.48
N ARG A 90 -4.74 -10.70 11.21
CA ARG A 90 -3.74 -11.08 12.23
C ARG A 90 -3.17 -9.87 12.97
N ILE A 91 -3.18 -8.70 12.32
CA ILE A 91 -2.68 -7.44 12.87
C ILE A 91 -3.78 -6.74 13.66
N GLU A 92 -4.93 -6.50 13.02
CA GLU A 92 -6.13 -5.91 13.60
C GLU A 92 -7.34 -6.80 13.27
N SER A 93 -7.79 -7.60 14.24
CA SER A 93 -8.90 -8.54 14.05
C SER A 93 -10.26 -7.88 13.94
N GLU A 94 -10.39 -6.62 14.39
CA GLU A 94 -11.62 -5.82 14.32
C GLU A 94 -11.91 -5.29 12.90
N ILE A 95 -10.92 -5.30 12.00
CA ILE A 95 -11.11 -4.86 10.62
C ILE A 95 -11.81 -5.96 9.81
N GLN A 96 -12.94 -5.59 9.20
CA GLN A 96 -13.64 -6.41 8.22
C GLN A 96 -12.92 -6.32 6.87
N CYS A 97 -12.43 -7.45 6.37
CA CYS A 97 -11.77 -7.52 5.06
C CYS A 97 -12.65 -8.21 4.01
N PHE A 98 -12.74 -7.59 2.84
CA PHE A 98 -13.43 -8.08 1.65
C PHE A 98 -12.42 -8.26 0.50
N GLY A 99 -12.71 -9.14 -0.45
CA GLY A 99 -11.92 -9.27 -1.68
C GLY A 99 -12.57 -8.54 -2.85
N SER A 100 -11.86 -8.43 -3.97
CA SER A 100 -12.40 -7.90 -5.23
C SER A 100 -12.21 -8.85 -6.42
N ASP A 101 -11.83 -10.11 -6.17
CA ASP A 101 -11.47 -11.07 -7.22
C ASP A 101 -12.71 -11.65 -7.92
N GLY A 102 -13.15 -10.98 -8.97
CA GLY A 102 -14.32 -11.36 -9.78
C GLY A 102 -15.61 -10.65 -9.40
N ASN A 103 -16.51 -10.51 -10.38
CA ASN A 103 -17.70 -9.66 -10.28
C ASN A 103 -18.58 -9.98 -9.07
N ALA A 104 -18.90 -11.26 -8.83
CA ALA A 104 -19.75 -11.65 -7.70
C ALA A 104 -19.15 -11.28 -6.34
N ILE A 105 -17.83 -11.37 -6.18
CA ILE A 105 -17.14 -11.02 -4.94
C ILE A 105 -17.13 -9.50 -4.77
N LEU A 106 -16.84 -8.76 -5.85
CA LEU A 106 -16.86 -7.30 -5.84
C LEU A 106 -18.26 -6.75 -5.52
N ASP A 107 -19.31 -7.30 -6.15
CA ASP A 107 -20.70 -6.90 -5.91
C ASP A 107 -21.10 -7.13 -4.44
N SER A 108 -20.70 -8.27 -3.87
CA SER A 108 -20.89 -8.55 -2.44
C SER A 108 -20.15 -7.56 -1.55
N ALA A 109 -18.90 -7.21 -1.88
CA ALA A 109 -18.13 -6.22 -1.10
C ALA A 109 -18.79 -4.83 -1.14
N ILE A 110 -19.27 -4.40 -2.31
CA ILE A 110 -19.97 -3.11 -2.47
C ILE A 110 -21.24 -3.07 -1.61
N ALA A 111 -22.03 -4.13 -1.62
CA ALA A 111 -23.26 -4.22 -0.83
C ALA A 111 -23.00 -4.11 0.68
N GLU A 112 -21.98 -4.80 1.19
CA GLU A 112 -21.60 -4.80 2.60
C GLU A 112 -20.98 -3.46 3.07
N ILE A 113 -20.31 -2.74 2.17
CA ILE A 113 -19.67 -1.46 2.51
C ILE A 113 -20.66 -0.30 2.45
N SER A 114 -21.60 -0.34 1.51
CA SER A 114 -22.57 0.74 1.27
C SER A 114 -23.78 0.69 2.23
N GLY A 115 -23.97 -0.41 2.96
CA GLY A 115 -24.95 -0.55 4.05
C GLY A 115 -24.40 -0.07 5.38
#